data_AF-A0A1Y2C3X1-F1
#
_entry.id   AF-A0A1Y2C3X1-F1
#
_cell.length_a   1.000
_cell.length_b   1.000
_cell.length_c   1.000
_cell.angle_alpha   90.00
_cell.angle_beta   90.00
_cell.angle_gamma   90.00
#
_symmetry.space_group_name_H-M   'P 1'
#
loop_
_entity.id
_entity.type
_entity.pdbx_description
1 polymer ?
#
loop_
_entity_poly.entity_id
_entity_poly.type
_entity_poly.pdbx_seq_one_letter_code
_entity_poly.pdbx_strand_id
1 'polypeptide(L)'
;MSKFSSMGSAFAGTAQMCTCYNRQQIKEMDVTKDPILRHALPHETIYFAFKSNRHSHIFTNLAYIAIKGDFATSTRRWVERYEYYEQAITHVQFETGGAGLTTGGRDVVLTFNTPRGKEEIEIWKNEQEVAHRFYKVLATLSQIQGRNRQLYHLGQTIASKVVLDKPEDFFKVIEETSEALLEKYAPRSYGKVFEDLGY
;
A
#
# COMPACT_ATOMS: atom_id res chain seq x y z
N MET A 1 -21.10 48.21 -26.00
CA MET A 1 -19.67 48.10 -25.64
C MET A 1 -19.60 47.23 -24.38
N SER A 2 -19.47 45.91 -24.53
CA SER A 2 -18.25 45.12 -24.73
C SER A 2 -17.48 44.81 -23.44
N LYS A 3 -17.38 43.50 -23.20
CA LYS A 3 -16.65 42.67 -22.23
C LYS A 3 -15.26 43.15 -21.77
N PHE A 4 -14.96 42.82 -20.52
CA PHE A 4 -13.73 42.18 -19.97
C PHE A 4 -14.17 41.60 -18.61
N SER A 5 -14.48 40.31 -18.37
CA SER A 5 -13.80 39.02 -18.55
C SER A 5 -12.37 38.90 -18.00
N SER A 6 -12.25 38.11 -16.92
CA SER A 6 -11.17 37.15 -16.66
C SER A 6 -9.76 37.69 -16.45
N MET A 7 -9.29 37.69 -15.19
CA MET A 7 -7.92 37.26 -14.87
C MET A 7 -7.78 36.91 -13.39
N GLY A 8 -7.80 35.62 -13.14
CA GLY A 8 -7.47 34.95 -11.88
C GLY A 8 -7.33 33.46 -12.21
N SER A 9 -6.53 33.18 -13.24
CA SER A 9 -6.27 31.86 -13.78
C SER A 9 -5.72 30.93 -12.69
N ALA A 10 -6.34 29.76 -12.60
CA ALA A 10 -5.82 28.54 -12.00
C ALA A 10 -4.30 28.40 -12.17
N PHE A 11 -3.57 28.27 -11.07
CA PHE A 11 -2.30 27.53 -10.98
C PHE A 11 -1.92 27.34 -9.49
N ALA A 12 -2.42 26.25 -8.92
CA ALA A 12 -1.77 25.56 -7.81
C ALA A 12 -2.06 24.08 -8.01
N GLY A 13 -1.12 23.37 -8.65
CA GLY A 13 -1.26 21.96 -9.03
C GLY A 13 -1.75 21.12 -7.84
N THR A 14 -2.86 20.43 -8.03
CA THR A 14 -3.57 19.70 -6.97
C THR A 14 -2.91 18.37 -6.62
N ALA A 15 -1.99 17.89 -7.44
CA ALA A 15 -1.21 16.69 -7.18
C ALA A 15 0.24 17.04 -6.84
N GLN A 16 0.72 16.51 -5.72
CA GLN A 16 2.11 16.63 -5.32
C GLN A 16 2.85 15.34 -5.66
N MET A 17 3.74 15.44 -6.64
CA MET A 17 4.59 14.35 -7.08
C MET A 17 5.38 13.76 -5.91
N CYS A 18 5.39 12.45 -5.84
CA CYS A 18 6.16 11.70 -4.88
C CYS A 18 7.54 11.31 -5.42
N THR A 19 8.52 11.30 -4.52
CA THR A 19 9.81 10.64 -4.71
C THR A 19 9.73 9.23 -4.12
N CYS A 20 10.42 8.28 -4.75
CA CYS A 20 10.54 6.91 -4.29
C CYS A 20 11.68 6.79 -3.27
N TYR A 21 11.43 6.10 -2.16
CA TYR A 21 12.44 5.80 -1.15
C TYR A 21 12.46 4.29 -0.90
N ASN A 22 13.63 3.67 -1.09
CA ASN A 22 13.85 2.27 -0.72
C ASN A 22 14.26 2.15 0.76
N ARG A 23 14.27 0.91 1.27
CA ARG A 23 14.63 0.59 2.66
C ARG A 23 15.95 1.18 3.11
N GLN A 24 16.98 1.19 2.27
CA GLN A 24 18.30 1.72 2.63
C GLN A 24 18.24 3.23 2.80
N GLN A 25 17.62 3.95 1.86
CA GLN A 25 17.44 5.40 1.95
C GLN A 25 16.58 5.80 3.17
N ILE A 26 15.56 5.00 3.51
CA ILE A 26 14.70 5.24 4.67
C ILE A 26 15.47 5.10 5.99
N LYS A 27 16.42 4.14 6.09
CA LYS A 27 17.27 3.96 7.28
C LYS A 27 18.19 5.14 7.54
N GLU A 28 18.50 5.92 6.51
CA GLU A 28 19.36 7.10 6.60
C GLU A 28 18.58 8.37 6.99
N MET A 29 17.24 8.29 7.09
CA MET A 29 16.39 9.42 7.48
C MET A 29 16.47 9.72 8.98
N ASP A 30 16.30 11.00 9.33
CA ASP A 30 16.20 11.45 10.71
C ASP A 30 14.84 11.03 11.31
N VAL A 31 14.86 10.02 12.18
CA VAL A 31 13.68 9.48 12.89
C VAL A 31 12.89 10.55 13.66
N THR A 32 13.54 11.62 14.11
CA THR A 32 12.87 12.69 14.87
C THR A 32 12.07 13.63 13.96
N LYS A 33 12.40 13.66 12.67
CA LYS A 33 11.84 14.62 11.70
C LYS A 33 10.97 13.95 10.63
N ASP A 34 11.23 12.70 10.27
CA ASP A 34 10.54 12.07 9.15
C ASP A 34 9.28 11.32 9.58
N PRO A 35 8.09 11.68 9.05
CA PRO A 35 6.86 10.98 9.37
C PRO A 35 6.88 9.50 8.93
N ILE A 36 7.70 9.10 7.95
CA ILE A 36 7.80 7.69 7.51
C ILE A 36 8.20 6.78 8.68
N LEU A 37 9.20 7.17 9.46
CA LEU A 37 9.75 6.33 10.53
C LEU A 37 8.90 6.33 11.80
N ARG A 38 8.10 7.38 12.02
CA ARG A 38 7.36 7.58 13.27
C ARG A 38 6.06 6.78 13.39
N HIS A 39 5.55 6.24 12.29
CA HIS A 39 4.23 5.59 12.24
C HIS A 39 4.30 4.08 12.00
N ALA A 40 5.49 3.52 11.75
CA ALA A 40 5.69 2.08 11.79
C ALA A 40 5.65 1.59 13.24
N LEU A 41 5.06 0.41 13.47
CA LEU A 41 5.01 -0.24 14.77
C LEU A 41 6.39 -0.79 15.16
N PRO A 42 6.61 -1.08 16.46
CA PRO A 42 7.78 -1.83 16.88
C PRO A 42 7.91 -3.15 16.12
N HIS A 43 9.14 -3.48 15.69
CA HIS A 43 9.47 -4.69 14.89
C HIS A 43 8.88 -4.73 13.47
N GLU A 44 8.20 -3.66 13.04
CA GLU A 44 7.74 -3.52 11.66
C GLU A 44 8.89 -3.04 10.77
N THR A 45 9.08 -3.73 9.66
CA THR A 45 10.09 -3.39 8.65
C THR A 45 9.43 -2.59 7.53
N ILE A 46 9.91 -1.36 7.31
CA ILE A 46 9.56 -0.56 6.13
C ILE A 46 10.44 -1.01 4.95
N TYR A 47 9.82 -1.39 3.83
CA TYR A 47 10.55 -1.79 2.62
C TYR A 47 10.69 -0.65 1.62
N PHE A 48 9.63 0.13 1.43
CA PHE A 48 9.68 1.32 0.61
C PHE A 48 8.57 2.31 0.96
N ALA A 49 8.76 3.55 0.50
CA ALA A 49 7.77 4.59 0.61
C ALA A 49 7.75 5.49 -0.64
N PHE A 50 6.59 6.09 -0.89
CA PHE A 50 6.45 7.25 -1.75
C PHE A 50 6.20 8.46 -0.87
N LYS A 51 6.92 9.56 -1.08
CA LYS A 51 6.75 10.75 -0.25
C LYS A 51 6.79 12.03 -1.08
N SER A 52 5.85 12.91 -0.78
CA SER A 52 5.83 14.31 -1.17
C SER A 52 5.81 15.20 0.08
N ASN A 53 5.71 16.52 -0.08
CA ASN A 53 5.60 17.44 1.05
C ASN A 53 4.29 17.28 1.83
N ARG A 54 3.25 16.76 1.16
CA ARG A 54 1.89 16.62 1.71
C ARG A 54 1.54 15.18 2.09
N HIS A 55 2.00 14.20 1.33
CA HIS A 55 1.57 12.81 1.48
C HIS A 55 2.77 11.86 1.67
N SER A 56 2.57 10.78 2.41
CA SER A 56 3.51 9.66 2.48
C SER A 56 2.73 8.35 2.41
N HIS A 57 3.18 7.45 1.54
CA HIS A 57 2.62 6.12 1.33
C HIS A 57 3.71 5.12 1.70
N ILE A 58 3.54 4.39 2.80
CA ILE A 58 4.58 3.57 3.42
C ILE A 58 4.15 2.12 3.32
N PHE A 59 5.03 1.25 2.85
CA PHE A 59 4.77 -0.17 2.67
C PHE A 59 5.73 -0.97 3.55
N THR A 60 5.15 -1.67 4.51
CA THR A 60 5.89 -2.46 5.49
C THR A 60 5.70 -3.95 5.27
N ASN A 61 6.25 -4.80 6.13
CA ASN A 61 5.90 -6.22 6.14
C ASN A 61 4.47 -6.50 6.64
N LEU A 62 3.83 -5.59 7.39
CA LEU A 62 2.53 -5.84 8.02
C LEU A 62 1.38 -5.05 7.39
N ALA A 63 1.65 -3.84 6.89
CA ALA A 63 0.61 -2.91 6.48
C ALA A 63 1.05 -1.94 5.37
N TYR A 64 0.05 -1.34 4.75
CA TYR A 64 0.15 -0.09 4.02
C TYR A 64 -0.28 1.06 4.94
N ILE A 65 0.53 2.11 5.04
CA ILE A 65 0.24 3.29 5.87
C ILE A 65 0.21 4.52 4.97
N ALA A 66 -0.90 5.25 4.99
CA ALA A 66 -1.09 6.51 4.30
C ALA A 66 -1.05 7.66 5.29
N ILE A 67 -0.12 8.60 5.12
CA ILE A 67 -0.07 9.86 5.86
C ILE A 67 -0.54 10.95 4.92
N LYS A 68 -1.68 11.58 5.23
CA LYS A 68 -2.37 12.55 4.37
C LYS A 68 -2.41 13.92 5.02
N GLY A 69 -1.81 14.93 4.40
CA GLY A 69 -1.97 16.34 4.79
C GLY A 69 -3.12 17.01 4.07
N ASP A 70 -3.77 17.98 4.71
CA ASP A 70 -4.76 18.85 4.05
C ASP A 70 -4.10 19.84 3.10
N PHE A 71 -2.92 20.35 3.48
CA PHE A 71 -2.12 21.30 2.71
C PHE A 71 -0.63 21.03 2.90
N ALA A 72 0.19 21.43 1.92
CA ALA A 72 1.63 21.24 1.94
C ALA A 72 2.32 21.90 3.16
N THR A 73 1.82 23.07 3.57
CA THR A 73 2.38 23.89 4.65
C THR A 73 1.84 23.52 6.02
N SER A 74 0.71 22.80 6.08
CA SER A 74 0.16 22.35 7.36
C SER A 74 1.10 21.33 8.00
N THR A 75 1.16 21.28 9.32
CA THR A 75 1.80 20.18 10.07
C THR A 75 0.81 19.10 10.47
N ARG A 76 -0.50 19.38 10.39
CA ARG A 76 -1.56 18.42 10.69
C ARG A 76 -1.61 17.36 9.59
N ARG A 77 -1.65 16.08 10.00
CA ARG A 77 -1.69 14.92 9.11
C ARG A 77 -2.72 13.92 9.63
N TRP A 78 -3.44 13.29 8.71
CA TRP A 78 -4.24 12.10 8.95
C TRP A 78 -3.40 10.89 8.67
N VAL A 79 -3.56 9.84 9.47
CA VAL A 79 -2.84 8.58 9.29
C VAL A 79 -3.88 7.50 9.15
N GLU A 80 -3.83 6.79 8.01
CA GLU A 80 -4.62 5.60 7.75
C GLU A 80 -3.68 4.41 7.67
N ARG A 81 -4.04 3.31 8.32
CA ARG A 81 -3.26 2.07 8.34
C ARG A 81 -4.14 0.94 7.86
N TYR A 82 -3.61 0.16 6.93
CA TYR A 82 -4.29 -0.97 6.33
C TYR A 82 -3.46 -2.23 6.54
N GLU A 83 -3.86 -3.06 7.50
CA GLU A 83 -3.16 -4.28 7.86
C GLU A 83 -3.39 -5.36 6.80
N TYR A 84 -2.33 -5.94 6.24
CA TYR A 84 -2.44 -6.86 5.11
C TYR A 84 -3.13 -8.18 5.44
N TYR A 85 -3.13 -8.60 6.71
CA TYR A 85 -3.78 -9.85 7.10
C TYR A 85 -5.31 -9.76 7.00
N GLU A 86 -5.87 -8.56 7.12
CA GLU A 86 -7.32 -8.31 7.10
C GLU A 86 -7.74 -7.53 5.84
N GLN A 87 -6.91 -6.60 5.40
CA GLN A 87 -7.23 -5.60 4.39
C GLN A 87 -6.32 -5.74 3.17
N ALA A 88 -6.93 -6.20 2.09
CA ALA A 88 -6.24 -6.49 0.84
C ALA A 88 -5.91 -5.23 0.04
N ILE A 89 -4.73 -5.23 -0.59
CA ILE A 89 -4.49 -4.38 -1.76
C ILE A 89 -5.06 -5.09 -2.99
N THR A 90 -5.86 -4.39 -3.79
CA THR A 90 -6.47 -4.93 -5.02
C THR A 90 -6.37 -3.94 -6.18
N HIS A 91 -6.63 -4.42 -7.41
CA HIS A 91 -6.71 -3.56 -8.60
C HIS A 91 -5.48 -2.66 -8.79
N VAL A 92 -4.28 -3.26 -8.67
CA VAL A 92 -3.02 -2.53 -8.84
C VAL A 92 -2.83 -2.18 -10.32
N GLN A 93 -2.64 -0.91 -10.63
CA GLN A 93 -2.42 -0.39 -11.99
C GLN A 93 -1.23 0.56 -12.01
N PHE A 94 -0.55 0.63 -13.15
CA PHE A 94 0.62 1.49 -13.34
C PHE A 94 0.54 2.18 -14.70
N GLU A 95 0.44 3.50 -14.70
CA GLU A 95 0.49 4.35 -15.89
C GLU A 95 1.92 4.84 -16.10
N THR A 96 2.50 4.52 -17.25
CA THR A 96 3.86 4.95 -17.61
C THR A 96 3.86 6.39 -18.10
N GLY A 97 4.97 7.10 -17.87
CA GLY A 97 5.14 8.45 -18.40
C GLY A 97 5.30 8.42 -19.92
N GLY A 98 4.51 9.22 -20.65
CA GLY A 98 4.56 9.29 -22.11
C GLY A 98 5.93 9.74 -22.67
N ALA A 99 6.29 9.26 -23.86
CA ALA A 99 7.58 9.50 -24.52
C ALA A 99 7.63 10.76 -25.42
N GLY A 100 6.59 11.59 -25.44
CA GLY A 100 6.46 12.72 -26.38
C GLY A 100 7.52 13.83 -26.23
N LEU A 101 7.90 14.45 -27.36
CA LEU A 101 8.92 15.50 -27.55
C LEU A 101 8.56 16.89 -26.98
N THR A 102 7.64 16.97 -26.03
CA THR A 102 7.42 18.20 -25.25
C THR A 102 8.24 18.10 -23.96
N THR A 103 8.93 19.19 -23.59
CA THR A 103 9.83 19.35 -22.43
C THR A 103 9.19 19.10 -21.04
N GLY A 104 8.06 18.39 -20.96
CA GLY A 104 7.36 17.97 -19.74
C GLY A 104 6.57 16.67 -19.97
N GLY A 105 7.28 15.54 -20.15
CA GLY A 105 6.63 14.23 -20.27
C GLY A 105 5.77 13.94 -19.03
N ARG A 106 4.58 13.33 -19.24
CA ARG A 106 3.63 13.03 -18.16
C ARG A 106 4.29 12.22 -17.04
N ASP A 107 3.90 12.53 -15.82
CA ASP A 107 4.29 11.81 -14.61
C ASP A 107 3.78 10.36 -14.64
N VAL A 108 4.36 9.53 -13.79
CA VAL A 108 3.98 8.13 -13.61
C VAL A 108 2.90 8.06 -12.55
N VAL A 109 1.89 7.22 -12.76
CA VAL A 109 0.81 7.05 -11.77
C VAL A 109 0.74 5.60 -11.35
N LEU A 110 0.82 5.35 -10.05
CA LEU A 110 0.56 4.04 -9.44
C LEU A 110 -0.77 4.12 -8.68
N THR A 111 -1.70 3.23 -9.01
CA THR A 111 -3.00 3.17 -8.33
C THR A 111 -3.30 1.79 -7.79
N PHE A 112 -4.04 1.73 -6.69
CA PHE A 112 -4.55 0.48 -6.13
C PHE A 112 -5.73 0.77 -5.21
N ASN A 113 -6.53 -0.24 -4.90
CA ASN A 113 -7.67 -0.12 -4.01
C ASN A 113 -7.35 -0.63 -2.61
N THR A 114 -7.79 0.12 -1.62
CA THR A 114 -7.92 -0.28 -0.21
C THR A 114 -9.41 -0.39 0.16
N PRO A 115 -9.77 -0.91 1.35
CA PRO A 115 -11.16 -0.92 1.80
C PRO A 115 -11.82 0.46 1.88
N ARG A 116 -11.05 1.56 1.98
CA ARG A 116 -11.59 2.93 2.03
C ARG A 116 -11.71 3.58 0.66
N GLY A 117 -11.13 3.00 -0.39
CA GLY A 117 -11.21 3.52 -1.75
C GLY A 117 -9.92 3.35 -2.54
N LYS A 118 -9.90 4.01 -3.71
CA LYS A 118 -8.75 4.06 -4.61
C LYS A 118 -7.69 5.00 -4.04
N GLU A 119 -6.47 4.50 -3.90
CA GLU A 119 -5.26 5.29 -3.71
C GLU A 119 -4.63 5.56 -5.08
N GLU A 120 -4.15 6.78 -5.26
CA GLU A 120 -3.52 7.26 -6.49
C GLU A 120 -2.26 8.04 -6.12
N ILE A 121 -1.12 7.53 -6.57
CA ILE A 121 0.21 8.08 -6.27
C ILE A 121 0.81 8.58 -7.57
N GLU A 122 0.89 9.90 -7.71
CA GLU A 122 1.61 10.55 -8.80
C GLU A 122 3.10 10.65 -8.45
N ILE A 123 3.95 10.25 -9.39
CA ILE A 123 5.37 9.98 -9.16
C ILE A 123 6.17 10.64 -10.28
N TRP A 124 7.28 11.29 -9.90
CA TRP A 124 8.15 11.93 -10.88
C TRP A 124 8.61 10.95 -11.96
N LYS A 125 8.59 11.39 -13.22
CA LYS A 125 8.99 10.55 -14.36
C LYS A 125 10.40 9.96 -14.25
N ASN A 126 11.35 10.67 -13.64
CA ASN A 126 12.72 10.16 -13.42
C ASN A 126 12.78 9.01 -12.40
N GLU A 127 11.74 8.81 -11.58
CA GLU A 127 11.60 7.71 -10.63
C GLU A 127 10.89 6.49 -11.24
N GLN A 128 10.49 6.54 -12.54
CA GLN A 128 9.66 5.50 -13.18
C GLN A 128 10.19 4.08 -12.99
N GLU A 129 11.49 3.88 -13.16
CA GLU A 129 12.11 2.56 -13.04
C GLU A 129 12.03 2.02 -11.61
N VAL A 130 12.14 2.89 -10.60
CA VAL A 130 11.99 2.52 -9.19
C VAL A 130 10.52 2.20 -8.89
N ALA A 131 9.62 3.10 -9.30
CA ALA A 131 8.18 2.96 -9.13
C ALA A 131 7.64 1.69 -9.79
N HIS A 132 8.13 1.33 -10.98
CA HIS A 132 7.75 0.12 -11.69
C HIS A 132 8.14 -1.14 -10.91
N ARG A 133 9.27 -1.14 -10.19
CA ARG A 133 9.61 -2.27 -9.32
C ARG A 133 8.70 -2.35 -8.09
N PHE A 134 8.35 -1.22 -7.48
CA PHE A 134 7.37 -1.19 -6.39
C PHE A 134 5.98 -1.64 -6.86
N TYR A 135 5.57 -1.28 -8.07
CA TYR A 135 4.37 -1.81 -8.71
C TYR A 135 4.38 -3.35 -8.76
N LYS A 136 5.50 -3.96 -9.17
CA LYS A 136 5.61 -5.43 -9.21
C LYS A 136 5.44 -6.06 -7.82
N VAL A 137 5.96 -5.42 -6.78
CA VAL A 137 5.75 -5.86 -5.39
C VAL A 137 4.26 -5.80 -5.03
N LEU A 138 3.59 -4.68 -5.29
CA LEU A 138 2.16 -4.53 -4.97
C LEU A 138 1.27 -5.48 -5.77
N ALA A 139 1.56 -5.68 -7.06
CA ALA A 139 0.84 -6.63 -7.90
C ALA A 139 1.00 -8.06 -7.38
N THR A 140 2.21 -8.44 -6.97
CA THR A 140 2.50 -9.76 -6.39
C THR A 140 1.80 -9.95 -5.05
N LEU A 141 1.89 -8.95 -4.15
CA LEU A 141 1.18 -8.94 -2.88
C LEU A 141 -0.34 -9.09 -3.08
N SER A 142 -0.91 -8.35 -4.02
CA SER A 142 -2.34 -8.43 -4.37
C SER A 142 -2.76 -9.83 -4.81
N GLN A 143 -1.96 -10.48 -5.68
CA GLN A 143 -2.22 -11.85 -6.12
C GLN A 143 -2.15 -12.86 -4.97
N ILE A 144 -1.11 -12.77 -4.12
CA ILE A 144 -0.93 -13.67 -2.98
C ILE A 144 -2.07 -13.51 -1.99
N GLN A 145 -2.42 -12.27 -1.63
CA GLN A 145 -3.55 -11.97 -0.74
C GLN A 145 -4.88 -12.49 -1.32
N GLY A 146 -5.10 -12.32 -2.63
CA GLY A 146 -6.29 -12.83 -3.32
C GLY A 146 -6.39 -14.35 -3.26
N ARG A 147 -5.30 -15.06 -3.62
CA ARG A 147 -5.22 -16.53 -3.55
C ARG A 147 -5.42 -17.03 -2.12
N ASN A 148 -4.78 -16.40 -1.16
CA ASN A 148 -4.85 -16.75 0.25
C ASN A 148 -6.30 -16.62 0.76
N ARG A 149 -7.03 -15.54 0.44
CA ARG A 149 -8.45 -15.41 0.78
C ARG A 149 -9.32 -16.51 0.18
N GLN A 150 -9.09 -16.87 -1.09
CA GLN A 150 -9.82 -17.96 -1.73
C GLN A 150 -9.59 -19.30 -1.01
N LEU A 151 -8.33 -19.60 -0.66
CA LEU A 151 -7.97 -20.81 0.07
C LEU A 151 -8.52 -20.82 1.50
N TYR A 152 -8.51 -19.67 2.18
CA TYR A 152 -9.12 -19.52 3.50
C TYR A 152 -10.62 -19.84 3.46
N HIS A 153 -11.36 -19.25 2.51
CA HIS A 153 -12.79 -19.50 2.34
C HIS A 153 -13.10 -20.96 2.00
N LEU A 154 -12.30 -21.58 1.13
CA LEU A 154 -12.41 -23.00 0.83
C LEU A 154 -12.13 -23.86 2.08
N GLY A 155 -11.11 -23.49 2.86
CA GLY A 155 -10.78 -24.13 4.13
C GLY A 155 -11.93 -24.08 5.14
N GLN A 156 -12.55 -22.92 5.31
CA GLN A 156 -13.76 -22.76 6.15
C GLN A 156 -14.92 -23.65 5.65
N THR A 157 -15.12 -23.69 4.33
CA THR A 157 -16.18 -24.52 3.71
C THR A 157 -15.94 -26.00 3.97
N ILE A 158 -14.70 -26.48 3.85
CA ILE A 158 -14.35 -27.88 4.12
C ILE A 158 -14.48 -28.17 5.61
N ALA A 159 -13.96 -27.30 6.48
CA ALA A 159 -14.05 -27.44 7.93
C ALA A 159 -15.49 -27.56 8.42
N SER A 160 -16.42 -26.79 7.83
CA SER A 160 -17.85 -26.87 8.17
C SER A 160 -18.53 -28.21 7.85
N LYS A 161 -17.88 -29.06 7.03
CA LYS A 161 -18.38 -30.38 6.64
C LYS A 161 -17.71 -31.53 7.39
N VAL A 162 -16.73 -31.24 8.24
CA VAL A 162 -16.04 -32.26 9.05
C VAL A 162 -17.02 -32.80 10.08
N VAL A 163 -17.19 -34.12 10.09
CA VAL A 163 -17.97 -34.82 11.12
C VAL A 163 -17.01 -35.22 12.24
N LEU A 164 -17.36 -34.87 13.46
CA LEU A 164 -16.57 -35.21 14.65
C LEU A 164 -16.97 -36.59 15.18
N ASP A 165 -15.99 -37.42 15.48
CA ASP A 165 -16.21 -38.70 16.15
C ASP A 165 -16.75 -38.51 17.58
N LYS A 166 -16.33 -37.42 18.23
CA LYS A 166 -16.67 -37.05 19.60
C LYS A 166 -17.23 -35.63 19.66
N PRO A 167 -18.51 -35.43 19.99
CA PRO A 167 -19.10 -34.10 20.08
C PRO A 167 -18.41 -33.16 21.07
N GLU A 168 -17.81 -33.70 22.14
CA GLU A 168 -17.07 -32.94 23.14
C GLU A 168 -15.81 -32.26 22.59
N ASP A 169 -15.26 -32.75 21.48
CA ASP A 169 -14.07 -32.18 20.84
C ASP A 169 -14.39 -30.94 19.97
N PHE A 170 -15.66 -30.55 19.86
CA PHE A 170 -16.13 -29.50 18.94
C PHE A 170 -15.37 -28.18 19.05
N PHE A 171 -15.26 -27.62 20.25
CA PHE A 171 -14.59 -26.33 20.44
C PHE A 171 -13.09 -26.41 20.14
N LYS A 172 -12.45 -27.51 20.55
CA LYS A 172 -11.03 -27.74 20.30
C LYS A 172 -10.72 -27.82 18.80
N VAL A 173 -11.49 -28.61 18.05
CA VAL A 173 -11.29 -28.77 16.61
C VAL A 173 -11.53 -27.45 15.88
N ILE A 174 -12.54 -26.67 16.29
CA ILE A 174 -12.78 -25.34 15.71
C ILE A 174 -11.59 -24.41 15.95
N GLU A 175 -11.09 -24.34 17.18
CA GLU A 175 -9.97 -23.46 17.54
C GLU A 175 -8.71 -23.83 16.75
N GLU A 176 -8.28 -25.09 16.82
CA GLU A 176 -7.07 -25.56 16.13
C GLU A 176 -7.17 -25.42 14.60
N THR A 177 -8.34 -25.72 14.01
CA THR A 177 -8.54 -25.56 12.57
C THR A 177 -8.54 -24.09 12.17
N SER A 178 -9.17 -23.22 12.96
CA SER A 178 -9.22 -21.78 12.67
C SER A 178 -7.84 -21.16 12.75
N GLU A 179 -7.05 -21.49 13.78
CA GLU A 179 -5.66 -21.04 13.92
C GLU A 179 -4.80 -21.50 12.75
N ALA A 180 -4.88 -22.78 12.38
CA ALA A 180 -4.12 -23.33 11.26
C ALA A 180 -4.47 -22.65 9.92
N LEU A 181 -5.76 -22.36 9.69
CA LEU A 181 -6.20 -21.64 8.49
C LEU A 181 -5.72 -20.18 8.48
N LEU A 182 -5.79 -19.50 9.62
CA LEU A 182 -5.33 -18.12 9.77
C LEU A 182 -3.81 -18.01 9.59
N GLU A 183 -3.03 -18.89 10.22
CA GLU A 183 -1.58 -18.90 10.09
C GLU A 183 -1.15 -19.07 8.64
N LYS A 184 -1.81 -19.97 7.91
CA LYS A 184 -1.44 -20.31 6.53
C LYS A 184 -1.95 -19.33 5.49
N TYR A 185 -3.16 -18.80 5.66
CA TYR A 185 -3.86 -18.04 4.62
C TYR A 185 -4.23 -16.61 5.03
N ALA A 186 -3.96 -16.20 6.25
CA ALA A 186 -4.01 -14.80 6.69
C ALA A 186 -2.75 -14.44 7.48
N PRO A 187 -1.55 -14.66 6.90
CA PRO A 187 -0.31 -14.44 7.63
C PRO A 187 -0.23 -12.97 8.07
N ARG A 188 0.19 -12.74 9.32
CA ARG A 188 0.36 -11.39 9.86
C ARG A 188 1.41 -10.58 9.11
N SER A 189 2.41 -11.24 8.54
CA SER A 189 3.50 -10.61 7.82
C SER A 189 3.58 -11.12 6.39
N TYR A 190 3.70 -10.19 5.45
CA TYR A 190 3.99 -10.42 4.05
C TYR A 190 5.43 -10.06 3.68
N GLY A 191 6.33 -9.87 4.66
CA GLY A 191 7.73 -9.47 4.44
C GLY A 191 8.46 -10.30 3.39
N LYS A 192 8.20 -11.61 3.35
CA LYS A 192 8.75 -12.53 2.35
C LYS A 192 8.45 -12.09 0.91
N VAL A 193 7.29 -11.50 0.64
CA VAL A 193 6.93 -11.00 -0.71
C VAL A 193 7.88 -9.89 -1.15
N PHE A 194 8.27 -9.02 -0.23
CA PHE A 194 9.20 -7.93 -0.49
C PHE A 194 10.63 -8.47 -0.67
N GLU A 195 11.04 -9.37 0.23
CA GLU A 195 12.38 -9.97 0.25
C GLU A 195 12.66 -10.84 -0.98
N ASP A 196 11.71 -11.68 -1.39
CA ASP A 196 11.82 -12.53 -2.58
C ASP A 196 11.95 -11.69 -3.88
N LEU A 197 11.53 -10.42 -3.86
CA LEU A 197 11.67 -9.46 -4.94
C LEU A 197 12.86 -8.50 -4.77
N GLY A 198 13.70 -8.73 -3.76
CA GLY A 198 14.96 -8.00 -3.54
C GLY A 198 14.86 -6.72 -2.71
N TYR A 199 13.86 -6.61 -1.82
CA TYR A 199 13.65 -5.45 -0.93
C TYR A 199 13.88 -5.75 0.55
#